data_AF-A0A926F002-F1
#
_entry.id   AF-A0A926F002-F1
#
_cell.length_a   1.000
_cell.length_b   1.000
_cell.length_c   1.000
_cell.angle_alpha   90.00
_cell.angle_beta   90.00
_cell.angle_gamma   90.00
#
_symmetry.space_group_name_H-M   'P 1'
#
loop_
_entity.id
_entity.type
_entity.pdbx_description
1 polymer ?
#
loop_
_entity_poly.entity_id
_entity_poly.type
_entity_poly.pdbx_seq_one_letter_code
_entity_poly.pdbx_strand_id
1 'polypeptide(L)'
;MKKINVYIFALISVIALMVTACTEEVEYKAAGKPDNAQIYFSNTLKSNVELSKDATSFTVELRRIDTKEAVKVNLKSTDESGLFTIPTSVDFEAGSEIGKINIGYDPETLEYDDFKVIALSIDDQTTPYGTAKYEFKAGIPAPWTSLGMATFRDEFWFSDDYQVELQQHMLEPNRYRLVDPYSQGIENEGFAENGEATGNQAPFVEFVILPAGSAVNGVQTTIDGLVFYDGFSTGIKHPKYGVEVEVMHPFNFQGFETEDTWVHNIVTQYTEAGKPGVVQFAPMLYMDGLGGLDYTQEDGVITIVFPGFVMADYTTEIEYGGRFIDAKENAFAIVKVTLGEDIESAKVALVPGEDLEAAVEGIIDGSMESVEISASGNVNLPCNENGTYSAVVVSYAGDKVQKNAAVTFDFYMAGGPYDQLLKGIQIDHYVGEWLVPAEDSKQSGELLAVVTKADDETLLVNGLSGQEEYDDTMVLNYDKETGWLTLVPQQVESYQGFETKVVPVNIEEGYFDEQESFVGGLTEEGTLLFLNSKENTEKWNAIAYICEMKEGPAVLSPFSHLTWTPYSESSPAKRIGGLKKLMPMKKNFTSRLNNGTLKKGSTSQAAQKITKNFRKPATLISYTLR
;
A
#
# COMPACT_ATOMS: atom_id res chain seq x y z
N MET A 1 -31.39 98.56 34.55
CA MET A 1 -30.88 97.21 34.84
C MET A 1 -30.72 96.51 33.48
N LYS A 2 -29.63 96.51 32.68
CA LYS A 2 -28.16 96.42 32.86
C LYS A 2 -27.74 95.28 33.80
N LYS A 3 -27.47 94.08 33.21
CA LYS A 3 -26.47 93.05 33.60
C LYS A 3 -26.81 91.57 33.23
N ILE A 4 -27.76 91.29 32.33
CA ILE A 4 -28.04 89.90 31.86
C ILE A 4 -27.62 89.65 30.39
N ASN A 5 -27.35 90.70 29.60
CA ASN A 5 -26.93 90.60 28.20
C ASN A 5 -25.42 90.38 27.94
N VAL A 6 -24.59 90.16 28.96
CA VAL A 6 -23.12 90.09 28.75
C VAL A 6 -22.53 88.68 28.92
N TYR A 7 -23.16 87.81 29.72
CA TYR A 7 -22.57 86.49 30.02
C TYR A 7 -23.08 85.34 29.15
N ILE A 8 -24.26 85.47 28.52
CA ILE A 8 -24.82 84.42 27.66
C ILE A 8 -24.29 84.52 26.22
N PHE A 9 -23.97 85.72 25.74
CA PHE A 9 -23.36 85.91 24.42
C PHE A 9 -21.84 85.69 24.39
N ALA A 10 -21.16 85.75 25.53
CA ALA A 10 -19.73 85.44 25.67
C ALA A 10 -19.44 83.93 25.79
N LEU A 11 -20.43 83.10 26.14
CA LEU A 11 -20.27 81.65 26.28
C LEU A 11 -20.50 80.92 24.95
N ILE A 12 -21.34 81.47 24.07
CA ILE A 12 -21.58 80.92 22.71
C ILE A 12 -20.43 81.26 21.75
N SER A 13 -19.67 82.32 22.02
CA SER A 13 -18.50 82.72 21.22
C SER A 13 -17.23 81.92 21.54
N VAL A 14 -17.22 81.09 22.59
CA VAL A 14 -16.09 80.22 22.97
C VAL A 14 -16.23 78.78 22.41
N ILE A 15 -17.41 78.40 21.91
CA ILE A 15 -17.63 77.11 21.23
C ILE A 15 -17.31 77.21 19.71
N ALA A 16 -17.13 78.42 19.18
CA ALA A 16 -16.72 78.67 17.80
C ALA A 16 -15.21 78.47 17.52
N LEU A 17 -14.44 77.96 18.49
CA LEU A 17 -12.97 77.81 18.39
C LEU A 17 -12.46 76.37 18.47
N MET A 18 -13.32 75.35 18.24
CA MET A 18 -12.89 73.93 18.23
C MET A 18 -13.28 73.15 16.97
N VAL A 19 -13.23 73.78 15.79
CA VAL A 19 -13.22 73.04 14.52
C VAL A 19 -12.26 73.71 13.52
N THR A 20 -10.96 73.62 13.79
CA THR A 20 -9.92 73.79 12.76
C THR A 20 -8.96 72.60 12.81
N ALA A 21 -9.44 71.47 12.31
CA ALA A 21 -8.60 70.38 11.84
C ALA A 21 -9.01 70.11 10.39
N CYS A 22 -8.18 70.59 9.48
CA CYS A 22 -8.08 70.29 8.05
C CYS A 22 -9.27 69.54 7.42
N THR A 23 -10.23 70.28 6.86
CA THR A 23 -10.84 69.84 5.61
C THR A 23 -10.21 70.69 4.50
N GLU A 24 -8.98 70.32 4.11
CA GLU A 24 -8.64 70.53 2.70
C GLU A 24 -9.65 69.67 1.95
N GLU A 25 -10.70 70.31 1.43
CA GLU A 25 -11.53 69.71 0.40
C GLU A 25 -10.59 69.42 -0.76
N VAL A 26 -10.12 68.18 -0.84
CA VAL A 26 -9.47 67.68 -2.04
C VAL A 26 -10.58 67.70 -3.09
N GLU A 27 -10.62 68.75 -3.92
CA GLU A 27 -11.44 68.74 -5.13
C GLU A 27 -11.09 67.47 -5.88
N TYR A 28 -12.01 66.50 -5.89
CA TYR A 28 -11.88 65.32 -6.72
C TYR A 28 -11.90 65.79 -8.18
N LYS A 29 -10.72 66.00 -8.75
CA LYS A 29 -10.56 66.12 -10.20
C LYS A 29 -10.76 64.73 -10.77
N ALA A 30 -12.00 64.44 -11.19
CA ALA A 30 -12.30 63.29 -12.00
C ALA A 30 -11.30 63.24 -13.17
N ALA A 31 -10.68 62.07 -13.39
CA ALA A 31 -9.86 61.87 -14.57
C ALA A 31 -10.68 62.26 -15.81
N GLY A 32 -10.12 63.12 -16.67
CA GLY A 32 -10.81 63.55 -17.88
C GLY A 32 -11.22 62.32 -18.69
N LYS A 33 -12.47 62.31 -19.17
CA LYS A 33 -12.96 61.24 -20.05
C LYS A 33 -12.01 61.10 -21.23
N PRO A 34 -11.38 59.93 -21.46
CA PRO A 34 -10.52 59.73 -22.63
C PRO A 34 -11.31 60.01 -23.91
N ASP A 35 -10.76 60.85 -24.78
CA ASP A 35 -11.35 61.16 -26.11
C ASP A 35 -10.83 60.16 -27.15
N ASN A 36 -10.98 58.87 -26.85
CA ASN A 36 -10.50 57.76 -27.66
C ASN A 36 -11.52 56.59 -27.61
N ALA A 37 -11.28 55.54 -28.39
CA ALA A 37 -12.23 54.42 -28.49
C ALA A 37 -12.37 53.58 -27.20
N GLN A 38 -11.44 53.71 -26.23
CA GLN A 38 -11.44 53.00 -24.94
C GLN A 38 -11.52 51.47 -25.12
N ILE A 39 -10.59 50.93 -25.90
CA ILE A 39 -10.52 49.52 -26.28
C ILE A 39 -9.86 48.69 -25.16
N TYR A 40 -10.36 47.49 -24.91
CA TYR A 40 -9.87 46.58 -23.89
C TYR A 40 -10.16 45.10 -24.21
N PHE A 41 -9.40 44.21 -23.58
CA PHE A 41 -9.70 42.77 -23.49
C PHE A 41 -10.66 42.50 -22.34
N SER A 42 -11.70 41.69 -22.58
CA SER A 42 -12.67 41.30 -21.54
C SER A 42 -11.99 40.43 -20.48
N ASN A 43 -12.36 40.63 -19.21
CA ASN A 43 -11.90 39.78 -18.10
C ASN A 43 -12.54 38.37 -18.11
N THR A 44 -13.48 38.11 -19.02
CA THR A 44 -14.12 36.81 -19.22
C THR A 44 -13.41 35.93 -20.25
N LEU A 45 -12.34 36.42 -20.88
CA LEU A 45 -11.53 35.62 -21.82
C LEU A 45 -10.80 34.51 -21.06
N LYS A 46 -10.81 33.30 -21.62
CA LYS A 46 -10.18 32.12 -21.02
C LYS A 46 -8.66 32.23 -21.06
N SER A 47 -7.96 31.76 -20.04
CA SER A 47 -6.49 31.63 -20.09
C SER A 47 -6.02 30.43 -20.92
N ASN A 48 -6.93 29.51 -21.27
CA ASN A 48 -6.67 28.37 -22.14
C ASN A 48 -7.70 28.30 -23.28
N VAL A 49 -7.22 28.15 -24.51
CA VAL A 49 -8.02 28.13 -25.74
C VAL A 49 -7.79 26.79 -26.44
N GLU A 50 -8.81 25.94 -26.40
CA GLU A 50 -8.80 24.64 -27.06
C GLU A 50 -9.10 24.81 -28.56
N LEU A 51 -8.22 24.26 -29.38
CA LEU A 51 -8.31 24.26 -30.84
C LEU A 51 -8.85 22.92 -31.34
N SER A 52 -9.19 22.87 -32.63
CA SER A 52 -9.72 21.67 -33.27
C SER A 52 -8.86 21.29 -34.48
N LYS A 53 -8.77 19.99 -34.77
CA LYS A 53 -8.17 19.51 -36.02
C LYS A 53 -9.02 19.86 -37.26
N ASP A 54 -10.30 20.18 -37.07
CA ASP A 54 -11.24 20.46 -38.14
C ASP A 54 -11.36 21.96 -38.50
N ALA A 55 -10.58 22.82 -37.83
CA ALA A 55 -10.60 24.27 -38.05
C ALA A 55 -9.20 24.83 -38.27
N THR A 56 -9.09 25.94 -39.00
CA THR A 56 -7.78 26.57 -39.30
C THR A 56 -7.63 27.96 -38.67
N SER A 57 -8.58 28.36 -37.82
CA SER A 57 -8.54 29.64 -37.12
C SER A 57 -9.46 29.67 -35.91
N PHE A 58 -9.17 30.55 -34.96
CA PHE A 58 -10.05 30.89 -33.83
C PHE A 58 -10.12 32.40 -33.63
N THR A 59 -11.12 32.88 -32.88
CA THR A 59 -11.36 34.31 -32.67
C THR A 59 -11.13 34.72 -31.22
N VAL A 60 -10.34 35.77 -31.02
CA VAL A 60 -10.24 36.51 -29.75
C VAL A 60 -11.00 37.84 -29.92
N GLU A 61 -11.87 38.17 -28.96
CA GLU A 61 -12.68 39.39 -29.03
C GLU A 61 -12.03 40.56 -28.29
N LEU A 62 -12.07 41.74 -28.92
CA LEU A 62 -11.79 43.04 -28.31
C LEU A 62 -13.10 43.79 -28.09
N ARG A 63 -13.17 44.55 -27.00
CA ARG A 63 -14.31 45.40 -26.66
C ARG A 63 -13.89 46.86 -26.66
N ARG A 64 -14.83 47.76 -26.90
CA ARG A 64 -14.62 49.21 -26.81
C ARG A 64 -15.84 49.92 -26.21
N ILE A 65 -15.64 51.09 -25.62
CA ILE A 65 -16.73 51.86 -24.97
C ILE A 65 -17.24 53.00 -25.87
N ASP A 66 -16.36 53.70 -26.60
CA ASP A 66 -16.82 54.71 -27.56
C ASP A 66 -16.95 54.09 -28.97
N THR A 67 -18.19 54.01 -29.44
CA THR A 67 -18.54 53.37 -30.70
C THR A 67 -18.80 54.35 -31.85
N LYS A 68 -18.72 55.66 -31.62
CA LYS A 68 -19.24 56.66 -32.57
C LYS A 68 -18.59 56.61 -33.95
N GLU A 69 -17.27 56.43 -33.99
CA GLU A 69 -16.50 56.44 -35.24
C GLU A 69 -15.89 55.06 -35.52
N ALA A 70 -15.62 54.78 -36.79
CA ALA A 70 -14.82 53.62 -37.15
C ALA A 70 -13.37 53.84 -36.69
N VAL A 71 -12.72 52.83 -36.15
CA VAL A 71 -11.32 52.91 -35.70
C VAL A 71 -10.56 51.65 -36.04
N LYS A 72 -9.32 51.82 -36.50
CA LYS A 72 -8.35 50.75 -36.68
C LYS A 72 -7.36 50.78 -35.53
N VAL A 73 -7.21 49.69 -34.80
CA VAL A 73 -6.27 49.58 -33.68
C VAL A 73 -5.13 48.64 -34.02
N ASN A 74 -3.90 49.04 -33.70
CA ASN A 74 -2.73 48.19 -33.91
C ASN A 74 -2.53 47.25 -32.72
N LEU A 75 -2.04 46.06 -33.01
CA LEU A 75 -1.76 45.01 -32.05
C LEU A 75 -0.28 44.66 -32.09
N LYS A 76 0.28 44.45 -30.90
CA LYS A 76 1.54 43.71 -30.72
C LYS A 76 1.23 42.33 -30.21
N SER A 77 1.94 41.35 -30.74
CA SER A 77 1.84 39.96 -30.31
C SER A 77 3.21 39.34 -30.09
N THR A 78 3.25 38.35 -29.19
CA THR A 78 4.39 37.46 -28.99
C THR A 78 3.87 36.03 -29.11
N ASP A 79 4.49 35.27 -30.01
CA ASP A 79 4.34 33.83 -30.17
C ASP A 79 5.74 33.27 -30.49
N GLU A 80 6.36 32.60 -29.53
CA GLU A 80 7.69 32.01 -29.71
C GLU A 80 7.66 30.75 -30.58
N SER A 81 6.49 30.12 -30.74
CA SER A 81 6.34 28.89 -31.52
C SER A 81 6.35 29.16 -33.03
N GLY A 82 5.84 30.33 -33.45
CA GLY A 82 5.66 30.67 -34.86
C GLY A 82 4.58 29.84 -35.56
N LEU A 83 3.74 29.11 -34.81
CA LEU A 83 2.69 28.24 -35.33
C LEU A 83 1.38 29.00 -35.61
N PHE A 84 1.28 30.25 -35.17
CA PHE A 84 0.07 31.06 -35.27
C PHE A 84 0.22 32.24 -36.22
N THR A 85 -0.80 32.47 -37.05
CA THR A 85 -0.90 33.68 -37.88
C THR A 85 -1.75 34.71 -37.15
N ILE A 86 -1.09 35.66 -36.48
CA ILE A 86 -1.74 36.70 -35.68
C ILE A 86 -1.82 38.00 -36.48
N PRO A 87 -3.00 38.62 -36.66
CA PRO A 87 -3.12 39.90 -37.36
C PRO A 87 -2.51 41.04 -36.55
N THR A 88 -1.88 42.00 -37.23
CA THR A 88 -1.21 43.16 -36.59
C THR A 88 -2.17 44.32 -36.28
N SER A 89 -3.44 44.20 -36.66
CA SER A 89 -4.44 45.25 -36.42
C SER A 89 -5.86 44.68 -36.47
N VAL A 90 -6.80 45.35 -35.80
CA VAL A 90 -8.24 45.07 -35.87
C VAL A 90 -9.00 46.33 -36.24
N ASP A 91 -9.98 46.18 -37.13
CA ASP A 91 -10.90 47.24 -37.52
C ASP A 91 -12.20 47.14 -36.70
N PHE A 92 -12.67 48.29 -36.20
CA PHE A 92 -13.99 48.46 -35.61
C PHE A 92 -14.83 49.36 -36.51
N GLU A 93 -15.98 48.85 -36.95
CA GLU A 93 -16.98 49.64 -37.69
C GLU A 93 -17.66 50.67 -36.79
N ALA A 94 -18.06 51.82 -37.34
CA ALA A 94 -18.85 52.80 -36.60
C ALA A 94 -20.14 52.17 -36.05
N GLY A 95 -20.42 52.40 -34.78
CA GLY A 95 -21.53 51.81 -34.02
C GLY A 95 -21.27 50.42 -33.42
N SER A 96 -20.17 49.72 -33.77
CA SER A 96 -19.85 48.39 -33.23
C SER A 96 -19.11 48.45 -31.89
N GLU A 97 -19.46 47.62 -30.91
CA GLU A 97 -18.74 47.47 -29.63
C GLU A 97 -17.66 46.38 -29.66
N ILE A 98 -17.65 45.54 -30.71
CA ILE A 98 -16.85 44.31 -30.78
C ILE A 98 -15.91 44.37 -31.98
N GLY A 99 -14.64 44.09 -31.74
CA GLY A 99 -13.61 43.83 -32.75
C GLY A 99 -13.16 42.37 -32.65
N LYS A 100 -12.84 41.74 -33.78
CA LYS A 100 -12.48 40.32 -33.84
C LYS A 100 -11.04 40.15 -34.31
N ILE A 101 -10.21 39.55 -33.46
CA ILE A 101 -8.86 39.09 -33.81
C ILE A 101 -9.01 37.65 -34.29
N ASN A 102 -8.93 37.42 -35.60
CA ASN A 102 -8.94 36.06 -36.15
C ASN A 102 -7.50 35.55 -36.25
N ILE A 103 -7.15 34.59 -35.40
CA ILE A 103 -5.82 33.97 -35.34
C ILE A 103 -5.89 32.67 -36.13
N GLY A 104 -5.05 32.54 -37.17
CA GLY A 104 -4.94 31.33 -37.98
C GLY A 104 -3.94 30.33 -37.40
N TYR A 105 -4.11 29.05 -37.71
CA TYR A 105 -3.17 27.96 -37.39
C TYR A 105 -3.29 26.83 -38.43
N ASP A 106 -2.24 26.01 -38.56
CA ASP A 106 -2.27 24.77 -39.32
C ASP A 106 -2.44 23.58 -38.36
N PRO A 107 -3.60 22.89 -38.37
CA PRO A 107 -3.86 21.74 -37.51
C PRO A 107 -2.80 20.65 -37.57
N GLU A 108 -2.19 20.41 -38.72
CA GLU A 108 -1.22 19.32 -38.91
C GLU A 108 0.12 19.61 -38.24
N THR A 109 0.40 20.88 -37.93
CA THR A 109 1.65 21.31 -37.26
C THR A 109 1.55 21.34 -35.73
N LEU A 110 0.34 21.20 -35.20
CA LEU A 110 0.08 21.18 -33.76
C LEU A 110 0.00 19.75 -33.24
N GLU A 111 0.84 19.45 -32.26
CA GLU A 111 0.79 18.21 -31.48
C GLU A 111 -0.34 18.28 -30.44
N TYR A 112 -0.87 17.12 -30.07
CA TYR A 112 -1.89 17.03 -29.02
C TYR A 112 -1.30 17.38 -27.66
N ASP A 113 -2.08 18.10 -26.84
CA ASP A 113 -1.72 18.57 -25.49
C ASP A 113 -0.48 19.48 -25.41
N ASP A 114 0.07 19.90 -26.55
CA ASP A 114 1.16 20.86 -26.63
C ASP A 114 0.62 22.30 -26.80
N PHE A 115 0.24 22.89 -25.67
CA PHE A 115 -0.32 24.25 -25.63
C PHE A 115 0.76 25.34 -25.65
N LYS A 116 0.69 26.23 -26.64
CA LYS A 116 1.62 27.35 -26.83
C LYS A 116 1.12 28.64 -26.18
N VAL A 117 2.04 29.39 -25.57
CA VAL A 117 1.73 30.69 -24.95
C VAL A 117 1.69 31.78 -26.03
N ILE A 118 0.61 32.53 -26.07
CA ILE A 118 0.41 33.69 -26.94
C ILE A 118 0.11 34.90 -26.07
N ALA A 119 0.83 36.00 -26.30
CA ALA A 119 0.55 37.28 -25.65
C ALA A 119 0.11 38.31 -26.68
N LEU A 120 -1.00 39.00 -26.42
CA LEU A 120 -1.53 40.09 -27.24
C LEU A 120 -1.54 41.38 -26.42
N SER A 121 -1.23 42.51 -27.06
CA SER A 121 -1.33 43.82 -26.45
C SER A 121 -1.82 44.87 -27.45
N ILE A 122 -2.59 45.82 -26.94
CA ILE A 122 -3.17 46.94 -27.70
C ILE A 122 -2.17 48.10 -27.67
N ASP A 123 -1.83 48.65 -28.83
CA ASP A 123 -0.82 49.71 -28.93
C ASP A 123 -1.32 51.11 -28.52
N ASP A 124 -2.54 51.45 -28.90
CA ASP A 124 -3.16 52.75 -28.65
C ASP A 124 -4.69 52.61 -28.42
N GLN A 125 -5.41 53.71 -28.24
CA GLN A 125 -6.88 53.70 -28.02
C GLN A 125 -7.37 52.99 -26.75
N THR A 126 -6.49 52.66 -25.81
CA THR A 126 -6.83 51.95 -24.56
C THR A 126 -7.48 52.85 -23.51
N THR A 127 -8.00 52.24 -22.45
CA THR A 127 -8.56 52.92 -21.28
C THR A 127 -7.82 52.51 -20.00
N PRO A 128 -7.58 53.44 -19.04
CA PRO A 128 -7.02 53.08 -17.73
C PRO A 128 -7.86 52.10 -16.92
N TYR A 129 -9.13 51.91 -17.31
CA TYR A 129 -10.11 51.08 -16.61
C TYR A 129 -10.31 49.69 -17.25
N GLY A 130 -9.57 49.37 -18.30
CA GLY A 130 -9.70 48.12 -19.04
C GLY A 130 -8.34 47.49 -19.34
N THR A 131 -8.31 46.17 -19.51
CA THR A 131 -7.07 45.43 -19.70
C THR A 131 -6.55 45.61 -21.13
N ALA A 132 -5.34 46.14 -21.28
CA ALA A 132 -4.68 46.35 -22.57
C ALA A 132 -3.81 45.17 -23.03
N LYS A 133 -3.67 44.12 -22.20
CA LYS A 133 -2.87 42.93 -22.45
C LYS A 133 -3.69 41.68 -22.19
N TYR A 134 -3.46 40.63 -22.95
CA TYR A 134 -4.08 39.34 -22.76
C TYR A 134 -3.08 38.25 -23.12
N GLU A 135 -2.77 37.40 -22.14
CA GLU A 135 -1.88 36.25 -22.28
C GLU A 135 -2.70 34.99 -22.08
N PHE A 136 -2.59 34.05 -23.00
CA PHE A 136 -3.33 32.79 -22.99
C PHE A 136 -2.51 31.67 -23.62
N LYS A 137 -2.96 30.44 -23.39
CA LYS A 137 -2.42 29.23 -24.01
C LYS A 137 -3.38 28.76 -25.11
N ALA A 138 -2.85 28.28 -26.23
CA ALA A 138 -3.63 27.70 -27.31
C ALA A 138 -3.01 26.39 -27.81
N GLY A 139 -3.83 25.36 -28.01
CA GLY A 139 -3.38 24.02 -28.40
C GLY A 139 -4.56 23.10 -28.71
N ILE A 140 -4.29 21.97 -29.36
CA ILE A 140 -5.30 20.96 -29.66
C ILE A 140 -5.29 19.93 -28.52
N PRO A 141 -6.37 19.74 -27.76
CA PRO A 141 -6.41 18.73 -26.70
C PRO A 141 -6.40 17.32 -27.30
N ALA A 142 -5.77 16.36 -26.61
CA ALA A 142 -5.78 14.97 -27.04
C ALA A 142 -7.20 14.42 -27.24
N PRO A 143 -7.39 13.51 -28.22
CA PRO A 143 -8.70 12.98 -28.55
C PRO A 143 -9.08 11.83 -27.60
N TRP A 144 -9.95 12.14 -26.63
CA TRP A 144 -10.50 11.18 -25.67
C TRP A 144 -11.96 10.87 -25.97
N THR A 145 -12.33 9.59 -25.98
CA THR A 145 -13.71 9.14 -26.13
C THR A 145 -14.23 8.57 -24.82
N SER A 146 -15.39 9.04 -24.37
CA SER A 146 -16.06 8.50 -23.18
C SER A 146 -16.54 7.06 -23.41
N LEU A 147 -16.23 6.18 -22.46
CA LEU A 147 -16.76 4.81 -22.40
C LEU A 147 -17.98 4.72 -21.47
N GLY A 148 -18.30 5.78 -20.72
CA GLY A 148 -19.37 5.81 -19.73
C GLY A 148 -18.84 5.90 -18.29
N MET A 149 -19.71 5.59 -17.32
CA MET A 149 -19.38 5.61 -15.90
C MET A 149 -18.83 4.26 -15.45
N ALA A 150 -17.58 4.25 -15.01
CA ALA A 150 -16.92 3.15 -14.35
C ALA A 150 -17.23 3.18 -12.85
N THR A 151 -17.13 2.02 -12.20
CA THR A 151 -17.14 1.95 -10.74
C THR A 151 -15.70 2.06 -10.25
N PHE A 152 -15.40 3.09 -9.47
CA PHE A 152 -14.10 3.35 -8.87
C PHE A 152 -14.17 3.05 -7.37
N ARG A 153 -13.24 2.21 -6.90
CA ARG A 153 -13.05 1.88 -5.50
C ARG A 153 -11.61 2.16 -5.10
N ASP A 154 -11.43 2.82 -3.97
CA ASP A 154 -10.15 2.98 -3.30
C ASP A 154 -10.35 2.55 -1.83
N GLU A 155 -9.90 1.35 -1.48
CA GLU A 155 -10.14 0.75 -0.16
C GLU A 155 -9.40 1.46 0.98
N PHE A 156 -8.45 2.34 0.65
CA PHE A 156 -7.71 3.08 1.64
C PHE A 156 -8.49 4.32 2.09
N TRP A 157 -9.08 5.05 1.15
CA TRP A 157 -9.78 6.30 1.43
C TRP A 157 -11.27 6.17 1.58
N PHE A 158 -11.90 5.26 0.85
CA PHE A 158 -13.34 5.27 0.66
C PHE A 158 -14.03 4.03 1.22
N SER A 159 -15.18 4.26 1.85
CA SER A 159 -16.06 3.21 2.36
C SER A 159 -17.05 2.73 1.31
N ASP A 160 -17.35 3.59 0.33
CA ASP A 160 -18.32 3.37 -0.74
C ASP A 160 -17.63 3.39 -2.12
N ASP A 161 -18.34 2.88 -3.12
CA ASP A 161 -17.92 2.93 -4.52
C ASP A 161 -18.46 4.19 -5.20
N TYR A 162 -17.65 4.80 -6.07
CA TYR A 162 -18.03 6.00 -6.81
C TYR A 162 -18.13 5.76 -8.31
N GLN A 163 -19.03 6.49 -8.95
CA GLN A 163 -19.23 6.41 -10.40
C GLN A 163 -18.41 7.50 -11.07
N VAL A 164 -17.39 7.10 -11.82
CA VAL A 164 -16.39 7.99 -12.40
C VAL A 164 -16.37 7.81 -13.91
N GLU A 165 -16.34 8.92 -14.66
CA GLU A 165 -16.27 8.82 -16.12
C GLU A 165 -14.93 8.20 -16.54
N LEU A 166 -15.00 7.14 -17.33
CA LEU A 166 -13.84 6.50 -17.95
C LEU A 166 -13.77 6.91 -19.42
N GLN A 167 -12.58 7.34 -19.85
CA GLN A 167 -12.31 7.71 -21.23
C GLN A 167 -11.17 6.86 -21.81
N GLN A 168 -11.23 6.59 -23.10
CA GLN A 168 -10.20 5.89 -23.86
C GLN A 168 -9.58 6.83 -24.88
N HIS A 169 -8.25 6.76 -25.04
CA HIS A 169 -7.54 7.55 -26.03
C HIS A 169 -7.80 7.01 -27.44
N MET A 170 -8.14 7.88 -28.39
CA MET A 170 -8.55 7.45 -29.74
C MET A 170 -7.38 6.96 -30.60
N LEU A 171 -6.14 7.38 -30.30
CA LEU A 171 -4.95 7.01 -31.07
C LEU A 171 -4.13 5.90 -30.38
N GLU A 172 -4.31 5.74 -29.07
CA GLU A 172 -3.62 4.75 -28.25
C GLU A 172 -4.67 3.91 -27.52
N PRO A 173 -5.21 2.85 -28.14
CA PRO A 173 -6.38 2.13 -27.62
C PRO A 173 -6.13 1.43 -26.28
N ASN A 174 -4.88 1.32 -25.83
CA ASN A 174 -4.54 0.77 -24.53
C ASN A 174 -4.42 1.83 -23.43
N ARG A 175 -4.59 3.11 -23.75
CA ARG A 175 -4.49 4.23 -22.82
C ARG A 175 -5.89 4.72 -22.43
N TYR A 176 -6.08 4.85 -21.12
CA TYR A 176 -7.34 5.20 -20.51
C TYR A 176 -7.12 6.29 -19.47
N ARG A 177 -8.20 7.01 -19.12
CA ARG A 177 -8.19 7.91 -17.98
C ARG A 177 -9.52 7.97 -17.27
N LEU A 178 -9.47 8.10 -15.96
CA LEU A 178 -10.61 8.48 -15.13
C LEU A 178 -10.69 10.00 -15.04
N VAL A 179 -11.91 10.54 -15.07
CA VAL A 179 -12.16 11.99 -14.90
C VAL A 179 -12.55 12.28 -13.47
N ASP A 180 -11.71 13.05 -12.76
CA ASP A 180 -11.94 13.52 -11.39
C ASP A 180 -12.35 12.42 -10.37
N PRO A 181 -11.55 11.35 -10.21
CA PRO A 181 -11.99 10.17 -9.46
C PRO A 181 -12.19 10.38 -7.95
N TYR A 182 -11.54 11.38 -7.34
CA TYR A 182 -11.55 11.56 -5.89
C TYR A 182 -12.55 12.61 -5.38
N SER A 183 -12.98 13.57 -6.20
CA SER A 183 -13.79 14.69 -5.71
C SER A 183 -15.12 14.24 -5.08
N GLN A 184 -15.80 13.26 -5.69
CA GLN A 184 -17.07 12.76 -5.17
C GLN A 184 -16.90 12.08 -3.80
N GLY A 185 -15.87 11.25 -3.62
CA GLY A 185 -15.60 10.59 -2.33
C GLY A 185 -15.13 11.55 -1.25
N ILE A 186 -14.30 12.55 -1.62
CA ILE A 186 -13.87 13.62 -0.72
C ILE A 186 -15.07 14.39 -0.14
N GLU A 187 -16.05 14.71 -0.98
CA GLU A 187 -17.27 15.41 -0.56
C GLU A 187 -18.15 14.52 0.31
N ASN A 188 -18.47 13.31 -0.17
CA ASN A 188 -19.47 12.44 0.47
C ASN A 188 -18.98 11.81 1.79
N GLU A 189 -17.69 11.58 1.95
CA GLU A 189 -17.11 10.99 3.17
C GLU A 189 -16.58 12.03 4.15
N GLY A 190 -16.81 13.32 3.87
CA GLY A 190 -16.56 14.40 4.81
C GLY A 190 -15.10 14.82 4.97
N PHE A 191 -14.19 14.37 4.08
CA PHE A 191 -12.79 14.79 4.08
C PHE A 191 -12.64 16.32 3.95
N ALA A 192 -13.51 16.95 3.17
CA ALA A 192 -13.55 18.42 3.08
C ALA A 192 -13.98 19.08 4.41
N GLU A 193 -15.02 18.55 5.06
CA GLU A 193 -15.54 19.08 6.33
C GLU A 193 -14.56 18.90 7.49
N ASN A 194 -13.78 17.81 7.45
CA ASN A 194 -12.75 17.49 8.44
C ASN A 194 -11.43 18.26 8.22
N GLY A 195 -11.33 19.06 7.14
CA GLY A 195 -10.12 19.82 6.80
C GLY A 195 -8.97 18.96 6.25
N GLU A 196 -9.29 17.76 5.78
CA GLU A 196 -8.34 16.78 5.23
C GLU A 196 -8.18 16.94 3.71
N ALA A 197 -9.17 17.53 3.03
CA ALA A 197 -9.08 17.87 1.61
C ALA A 197 -8.08 19.03 1.37
N THR A 198 -7.31 18.93 0.29
CA THR A 198 -6.32 19.95 -0.12
C THR A 198 -6.81 20.81 -1.27
N GLY A 199 -7.73 20.28 -2.09
CA GLY A 199 -8.13 20.88 -3.37
C GLY A 199 -7.14 20.63 -4.51
N ASN A 200 -6.12 19.81 -4.30
CA ASN A 200 -5.12 19.46 -5.31
C ASN A 200 -5.33 18.06 -5.93
N GLN A 201 -6.51 17.45 -5.75
CA GLN A 201 -6.80 16.14 -6.36
C GLN A 201 -6.58 16.18 -7.87
N ALA A 202 -6.03 15.10 -8.41
CA ALA A 202 -5.75 15.00 -9.83
C ALA A 202 -7.06 15.07 -10.65
N PRO A 203 -7.15 15.99 -11.66
CA PRO A 203 -8.34 16.10 -12.49
C PRO A 203 -8.52 14.90 -13.42
N PHE A 204 -7.43 14.18 -13.69
CA PHE A 204 -7.43 12.93 -14.44
C PHE A 204 -6.45 11.94 -13.79
N VAL A 205 -6.82 10.67 -13.79
CA VAL A 205 -5.91 9.56 -13.47
C VAL A 205 -5.75 8.73 -14.73
N GLU A 206 -4.57 8.81 -15.35
CA GLU A 206 -4.26 8.11 -16.59
C GLU A 206 -3.55 6.79 -16.32
N PHE A 207 -3.89 5.77 -17.11
CA PHE A 207 -3.24 4.47 -17.05
C PHE A 207 -3.19 3.81 -18.43
N VAL A 208 -2.21 2.93 -18.61
CA VAL A 208 -1.95 2.19 -19.84
C VAL A 208 -1.95 0.70 -19.51
N ILE A 209 -2.66 -0.07 -20.32
CA ILE A 209 -2.63 -1.53 -20.28
C ILE A 209 -1.53 -2.00 -21.22
N LEU A 210 -0.50 -2.62 -20.67
CA LEU A 210 0.69 -3.10 -21.37
C LEU A 210 0.46 -4.52 -21.89
N PRO A 211 0.54 -4.74 -23.22
CA PRO A 211 0.64 -6.08 -23.76
C PRO A 211 1.95 -6.75 -23.35
N ALA A 212 1.98 -8.09 -23.38
CA ALA A 212 3.25 -8.81 -23.27
C ALA A 212 4.24 -8.37 -24.37
N GLY A 213 5.50 -8.16 -24.00
CA GLY A 213 6.57 -7.65 -24.86
C GLY A 213 6.66 -6.12 -24.93
N SER A 214 5.91 -5.40 -24.08
CA SER A 214 6.05 -3.95 -23.93
C SER A 214 7.35 -3.60 -23.20
N ALA A 215 7.86 -2.39 -23.42
CA ALA A 215 9.06 -1.90 -22.75
C ALA A 215 8.76 -0.65 -21.94
N VAL A 216 8.95 -0.74 -20.62
CA VAL A 216 8.85 0.41 -19.70
C VAL A 216 10.23 0.69 -19.12
N ASN A 217 10.84 1.79 -19.55
CA ASN A 217 12.20 2.23 -19.16
C ASN A 217 13.27 1.11 -19.18
N GLY A 218 13.23 0.25 -20.20
CA GLY A 218 14.19 -0.84 -20.38
C GLY A 218 13.78 -2.16 -19.72
N VAL A 219 12.73 -2.19 -18.91
CA VAL A 219 12.09 -3.43 -18.43
C VAL A 219 11.17 -3.95 -19.53
N GLN A 220 11.44 -5.15 -20.03
CA GLN A 220 10.56 -5.85 -20.97
C GLN A 220 9.52 -6.62 -20.20
N THR A 221 8.24 -6.46 -20.54
CA THR A 221 7.16 -7.21 -19.93
C THR A 221 7.01 -8.58 -20.60
N THR A 222 6.76 -9.61 -19.81
CA THR A 222 6.37 -10.95 -20.23
C THR A 222 4.90 -11.22 -19.95
N ILE A 223 4.28 -10.45 -19.07
CA ILE A 223 2.88 -10.59 -18.65
C ILE A 223 1.97 -9.70 -19.51
N ASP A 224 0.87 -10.27 -20.00
CA ASP A 224 -0.15 -9.54 -20.75
C ASP A 224 -1.14 -8.87 -19.80
N GLY A 225 -1.44 -7.59 -20.03
CA GLY A 225 -2.43 -6.86 -19.24
C GLY A 225 -1.89 -6.18 -17.98
N LEU A 226 -0.57 -6.07 -17.82
CA LEU A 226 0.02 -5.23 -16.77
C LEU A 226 -0.45 -3.79 -16.94
N VAL A 227 -0.63 -3.08 -15.83
CA VAL A 227 -1.18 -1.74 -15.81
C VAL A 227 -0.13 -0.78 -15.29
N PHE A 228 0.20 0.21 -16.09
CA PHE A 228 1.13 1.26 -15.73
C PHE A 228 0.40 2.60 -15.65
N TYR A 229 0.70 3.40 -14.64
CA TYR A 229 0.09 4.71 -14.44
C TYR A 229 1.10 5.71 -13.88
N ASP A 230 0.88 6.98 -14.18
CA ASP A 230 1.67 8.07 -13.61
C ASP A 230 1.30 8.32 -12.15
N GLY A 231 2.23 8.89 -11.39
CA GLY A 231 1.95 9.38 -10.05
C GLY A 231 0.84 10.44 -10.05
N PHE A 232 -0.12 10.35 -9.13
CA PHE A 232 -1.21 11.31 -9.02
C PHE A 232 -1.57 11.64 -7.58
N SER A 233 -2.04 12.87 -7.35
CA SER A 233 -2.51 13.31 -6.04
C SER A 233 -3.95 12.86 -5.79
N THR A 234 -4.19 12.32 -4.59
CA THR A 234 -5.55 12.01 -4.11
C THR A 234 -6.31 13.27 -3.69
N GLY A 235 -5.61 14.37 -3.40
CA GLY A 235 -6.18 15.57 -2.76
C GLY A 235 -6.56 15.39 -1.29
N ILE A 236 -6.13 14.30 -0.65
CA ILE A 236 -6.41 13.98 0.76
C ILE A 236 -5.11 13.98 1.57
N LYS A 237 -5.13 14.59 2.76
CA LYS A 237 -4.01 14.56 3.71
C LYS A 237 -4.08 13.32 4.59
N HIS A 238 -2.91 12.76 4.89
CA HIS A 238 -2.80 11.74 5.91
C HIS A 238 -3.18 12.32 7.30
N PRO A 239 -4.16 11.75 8.04
CA PRO A 239 -4.69 12.34 9.28
C PRO A 239 -3.63 12.64 10.35
N LYS A 240 -2.63 11.77 10.47
CA LYS A 240 -1.52 11.93 11.43
C LYS A 240 -0.46 12.96 11.01
N TYR A 241 -0.12 13.02 9.72
CA TYR A 241 1.04 13.77 9.25
C TYR A 241 0.64 15.12 8.64
N GLY A 242 -0.62 15.29 8.25
CA GLY A 242 -1.13 16.52 7.64
C GLY A 242 -0.55 16.82 6.25
N VAL A 243 0.10 15.83 5.64
CA VAL A 243 0.72 15.89 4.31
C VAL A 243 -0.17 15.16 3.32
N GLU A 244 -0.27 15.71 2.12
CA GLU A 244 -1.02 15.11 1.01
C GLU A 244 -0.45 13.73 0.64
N VAL A 245 -1.35 12.82 0.27
CA VAL A 245 -0.98 11.47 -0.16
C VAL A 245 -1.09 11.37 -1.67
N GLU A 246 -0.01 10.93 -2.29
CA GLU A 246 0.08 10.62 -3.72
C GLU A 246 0.02 9.12 -3.92
N VAL A 247 -0.64 8.70 -5.00
CA VAL A 247 -0.62 7.31 -5.46
C VAL A 247 0.48 7.19 -6.50
N MET A 248 1.45 6.31 -6.25
CA MET A 248 2.61 6.13 -7.12
C MET A 248 2.70 4.69 -7.59
N HIS A 249 2.98 4.49 -8.88
CA HIS A 249 3.32 3.17 -9.40
C HIS A 249 4.66 2.69 -8.80
N PRO A 250 4.81 1.39 -8.44
CA PRO A 250 6.02 0.84 -7.80
C PRO A 250 7.32 1.24 -8.50
N PHE A 251 7.31 1.26 -9.83
CA PHE A 251 8.43 1.67 -10.68
C PHE A 251 9.11 3.00 -10.30
N ASN A 252 8.40 3.93 -9.64
CA ASN A 252 8.98 5.22 -9.22
C ASN A 252 9.96 5.09 -8.04
N PHE A 253 10.14 3.89 -7.50
CA PHE A 253 10.94 3.63 -6.30
C PHE A 253 12.11 2.70 -6.58
N GLN A 254 13.27 3.08 -6.02
CA GLN A 254 14.48 2.27 -6.11
C GLN A 254 14.25 0.84 -5.58
N GLY A 255 14.56 -0.16 -6.39
CA GLY A 255 14.40 -1.59 -6.07
C GLY A 255 13.07 -2.20 -6.55
N PHE A 256 12.21 -1.41 -7.19
CA PHE A 256 10.92 -1.82 -7.74
C PHE A 256 10.88 -1.66 -9.28
N GLU A 257 12.04 -1.55 -9.92
CA GLU A 257 12.16 -1.43 -11.37
C GLU A 257 12.20 -2.81 -12.07
N THR A 258 11.38 -3.75 -11.62
CA THR A 258 11.29 -5.12 -12.15
C THR A 258 9.85 -5.57 -12.32
N GLU A 259 9.57 -6.35 -13.37
CA GLU A 259 8.22 -6.85 -13.69
C GLU A 259 7.55 -7.58 -12.52
N ASP A 260 8.30 -8.39 -11.76
CA ASP A 260 7.79 -9.13 -10.59
C ASP A 260 7.16 -8.22 -9.52
N THR A 261 7.56 -6.95 -9.45
CA THR A 261 6.99 -5.98 -8.49
C THR A 261 5.74 -5.28 -9.00
N TRP A 262 5.35 -5.53 -10.26
CA TRP A 262 4.22 -4.89 -10.93
C TRP A 262 3.04 -5.85 -11.12
N VAL A 263 3.21 -7.14 -10.81
CA VAL A 263 2.24 -8.21 -11.12
C VAL A 263 0.85 -7.99 -10.53
N HIS A 264 0.74 -7.21 -9.46
CA HIS A 264 -0.54 -6.82 -8.86
C HIS A 264 -1.17 -5.58 -9.52
N ASN A 265 -0.46 -4.84 -10.36
CA ASN A 265 -1.03 -3.80 -11.22
C ASN A 265 -1.43 -4.44 -12.56
N ILE A 266 -2.65 -4.95 -12.65
CA ILE A 266 -3.05 -5.84 -13.76
C ILE A 266 -4.54 -5.71 -14.09
N VAL A 267 -4.91 -6.09 -15.31
CA VAL A 267 -6.30 -6.39 -15.67
C VAL A 267 -6.67 -7.75 -15.08
N THR A 268 -7.58 -7.76 -14.11
CA THR A 268 -7.97 -8.99 -13.40
C THR A 268 -9.12 -9.73 -14.08
N GLN A 269 -9.93 -9.04 -14.88
CA GLN A 269 -11.00 -9.66 -15.66
C GLN A 269 -11.14 -9.02 -17.04
N TYR A 270 -11.41 -9.87 -18.02
CA TYR A 270 -11.64 -9.49 -19.41
C TYR A 270 -13.04 -9.87 -19.85
N THR A 271 -13.61 -9.09 -20.75
CA THR A 271 -14.79 -9.48 -21.53
C THR A 271 -14.48 -10.67 -22.43
N GLU A 272 -15.51 -11.38 -22.91
CA GLU A 272 -15.35 -12.45 -23.92
C GLU A 272 -14.61 -11.99 -25.19
N ALA A 273 -14.75 -10.70 -25.54
CA ALA A 273 -14.08 -10.08 -26.68
C ALA A 273 -12.61 -9.71 -26.40
N GLY A 274 -12.06 -10.04 -25.23
CA GLY A 274 -10.68 -9.74 -24.83
C GLY A 274 -10.43 -8.29 -24.45
N LYS A 275 -11.48 -7.48 -24.25
CA LYS A 275 -11.35 -6.10 -23.72
C LYS A 275 -11.29 -6.11 -22.18
N PRO A 276 -10.58 -5.17 -21.55
CA PRO A 276 -10.54 -5.06 -20.09
C PRO A 276 -11.95 -4.84 -19.50
N GLY A 277 -12.24 -5.56 -18.42
CA GLY A 277 -13.46 -5.43 -17.63
C GLY A 277 -13.19 -4.91 -16.22
N VAL A 278 -12.13 -5.41 -15.58
CA VAL A 278 -11.69 -4.95 -14.26
C VAL A 278 -10.19 -4.70 -14.29
N VAL A 279 -9.79 -3.51 -13.84
CA VAL A 279 -8.40 -3.10 -13.65
C VAL A 279 -8.16 -2.87 -12.18
N GLN A 280 -7.00 -3.27 -11.67
CA GLN A 280 -6.57 -2.92 -10.32
C GLN A 280 -5.22 -2.21 -10.31
N PHE A 281 -5.03 -1.32 -9.34
CA PHE A 281 -3.73 -0.76 -8.98
C PHE A 281 -3.31 -1.27 -7.60
N ALA A 282 -2.04 -1.61 -7.49
CA ALA A 282 -1.32 -1.96 -6.27
C ALA A 282 -0.23 -0.89 -6.05
N PRO A 283 -0.59 0.25 -5.42
CA PRO A 283 0.26 1.42 -5.38
C PRO A 283 1.26 1.44 -4.22
N MET A 284 2.21 2.35 -4.31
CA MET A 284 2.84 2.96 -3.13
C MET A 284 2.06 4.23 -2.80
N LEU A 285 1.49 4.31 -1.60
CA LEU A 285 0.86 5.55 -1.10
C LEU A 285 1.96 6.44 -0.50
N TYR A 286 2.36 7.46 -1.23
CA TYR A 286 3.53 8.27 -0.94
C TYR A 286 3.17 9.62 -0.30
N MET A 287 3.96 10.04 0.68
CA MET A 287 3.92 11.38 1.29
C MET A 287 5.29 12.03 1.11
N ASP A 288 5.32 13.15 0.39
CA ASP A 288 6.57 13.86 0.09
C ASP A 288 7.37 14.17 1.37
N GLY A 289 8.67 13.85 1.33
CA GLY A 289 9.60 14.03 2.44
C GLY A 289 9.39 13.10 3.65
N LEU A 290 8.35 12.27 3.68
CA LEU A 290 8.02 11.40 4.82
C LEU A 290 8.09 9.89 4.51
N GLY A 291 8.03 9.50 3.23
CA GLY A 291 7.99 8.11 2.79
C GLY A 291 6.57 7.67 2.46
N GLY A 292 6.31 6.37 2.39
CA GLY A 292 5.01 5.85 1.97
C GLY A 292 4.63 4.52 2.60
N LEU A 293 3.40 4.10 2.30
CA LEU A 293 2.85 2.79 2.62
C LEU A 293 2.92 1.91 1.36
N ASP A 294 3.51 0.73 1.52
CA ASP A 294 3.77 -0.21 0.44
C ASP A 294 2.61 -1.19 0.30
N TYR A 295 1.77 -0.96 -0.71
CA TYR A 295 0.68 -1.84 -1.11
C TYR A 295 0.95 -2.52 -2.45
N THR A 296 2.22 -2.55 -2.88
CA THR A 296 2.60 -3.00 -4.23
C THR A 296 2.39 -4.49 -4.46
N GLN A 297 2.15 -5.25 -3.40
CA GLN A 297 1.93 -6.70 -3.39
C GLN A 297 0.52 -7.07 -2.87
N GLU A 298 -0.41 -6.11 -2.86
CA GLU A 298 -1.78 -6.31 -2.39
C GLU A 298 -2.77 -6.16 -3.55
N ASP A 299 -3.69 -7.11 -3.68
CA ASP A 299 -4.79 -7.03 -4.64
C ASP A 299 -5.91 -6.10 -4.12
N GLY A 300 -6.68 -5.52 -5.05
CA GLY A 300 -7.93 -4.83 -4.73
C GLY A 300 -7.81 -3.45 -4.08
N VAL A 301 -6.59 -2.94 -3.84
CA VAL A 301 -6.34 -1.65 -3.16
C VAL A 301 -7.07 -0.51 -3.85
N ILE A 302 -6.87 -0.38 -5.17
CA ILE A 302 -7.69 0.47 -6.04
C ILE A 302 -8.23 -0.40 -7.16
N THR A 303 -9.55 -0.39 -7.36
CA THR A 303 -10.23 -1.18 -8.39
C THR A 303 -11.08 -0.30 -9.29
N ILE A 304 -11.00 -0.54 -10.60
CA ILE A 304 -11.76 0.14 -11.65
C ILE A 304 -12.55 -0.92 -12.41
N VAL A 305 -13.87 -0.91 -12.25
CA VAL A 305 -14.78 -1.77 -13.02
C VAL A 305 -15.32 -0.97 -14.20
N PHE A 306 -15.05 -1.45 -15.41
CA PHE A 306 -15.41 -0.77 -16.64
C PHE A 306 -16.95 -0.63 -16.78
N PRO A 307 -17.43 0.41 -17.49
CA PRO A 307 -18.85 0.69 -17.63
C PRO A 307 -19.65 -0.53 -18.12
N GLY A 308 -20.66 -0.94 -17.33
CA GLY A 308 -21.55 -2.06 -17.64
C GLY A 308 -20.94 -3.45 -17.49
N PHE A 309 -19.69 -3.56 -17.01
CA PHE A 309 -19.08 -4.85 -16.72
C PHE A 309 -19.65 -5.44 -15.42
N VAL A 310 -19.93 -6.75 -15.44
CA VAL A 310 -20.37 -7.51 -14.26
C VAL A 310 -19.19 -8.38 -13.84
N MET A 311 -18.69 -8.16 -12.63
CA MET A 311 -17.57 -8.94 -12.10
C MET A 311 -18.01 -10.39 -11.89
N ALA A 312 -17.21 -11.32 -12.38
CA ALA A 312 -17.33 -12.72 -12.01
C ALA A 312 -16.76 -12.96 -10.60
N ASP A 313 -17.44 -13.79 -9.83
CA ASP A 313 -17.01 -14.26 -8.52
C ASP A 313 -16.14 -15.51 -8.65
N TYR A 314 -14.83 -15.27 -8.80
CA TYR A 314 -13.82 -16.32 -8.81
C TYR A 314 -13.18 -16.54 -7.44
N THR A 315 -13.89 -16.25 -6.35
CA THR A 315 -13.38 -16.48 -4.99
C THR A 315 -12.97 -17.94 -4.82
N THR A 316 -11.83 -18.18 -4.18
CA THR A 316 -11.30 -19.52 -3.92
C THR A 316 -10.59 -19.48 -2.58
N GLU A 317 -11.14 -20.19 -1.60
CA GLU A 317 -10.59 -20.25 -0.25
C GLU A 317 -10.43 -21.72 0.17
N ILE A 318 -9.46 -21.97 1.03
CA ILE A 318 -9.22 -23.28 1.63
C ILE A 318 -8.88 -23.14 3.10
N GLU A 319 -9.52 -23.96 3.93
CA GLU A 319 -9.32 -24.00 5.37
C GLU A 319 -9.02 -25.44 5.81
N TYR A 320 -8.12 -25.62 6.78
CA TYR A 320 -7.92 -26.93 7.38
C TYR A 320 -9.07 -27.25 8.34
N GLY A 321 -9.86 -28.26 8.00
CA GLY A 321 -11.03 -28.72 8.74
C GLY A 321 -10.73 -29.79 9.80
N GLY A 322 -9.45 -30.16 9.98
CA GLY A 322 -9.01 -31.18 10.91
C GLY A 322 -8.75 -32.53 10.23
N ARG A 323 -8.89 -33.63 10.97
CA ARG A 323 -8.56 -34.96 10.47
C ARG A 323 -9.71 -35.95 10.60
N PHE A 324 -9.67 -36.98 9.78
CA PHE A 324 -10.57 -38.12 9.82
C PHE A 324 -9.79 -39.42 9.73
N ILE A 325 -10.11 -40.39 10.59
CA ILE A 325 -9.60 -41.77 10.49
C ILE A 325 -10.80 -42.66 10.21
N ASP A 326 -10.74 -43.42 9.12
CA ASP A 326 -11.82 -44.31 8.74
C ASP A 326 -11.82 -45.63 9.56
N ALA A 327 -12.84 -46.46 9.37
CA ALA A 327 -12.95 -47.75 10.07
C ALA A 327 -11.87 -48.78 9.68
N LYS A 328 -11.04 -48.48 8.68
CA LYS A 328 -9.90 -49.29 8.24
C LYS A 328 -8.56 -48.68 8.67
N GLU A 329 -8.59 -47.67 9.53
CA GLU A 329 -7.42 -46.94 10.04
C GLU A 329 -6.68 -46.13 8.96
N ASN A 330 -7.32 -45.80 7.83
CA ASN A 330 -6.75 -44.83 6.90
C ASN A 330 -6.99 -43.42 7.43
N ALA A 331 -5.93 -42.61 7.42
CA ALA A 331 -5.96 -41.25 7.90
C ALA A 331 -6.08 -40.24 6.75
N PHE A 332 -6.88 -39.20 6.98
CA PHE A 332 -7.18 -38.15 6.01
C PHE A 332 -7.08 -36.78 6.68
N ALA A 333 -6.44 -35.84 6.00
CA ALA A 333 -6.63 -34.41 6.24
C ALA A 333 -7.96 -33.97 5.61
N ILE A 334 -8.81 -33.33 6.39
CA ILE A 334 -10.03 -32.71 5.88
C ILE A 334 -9.72 -31.25 5.63
N VAL A 335 -9.95 -30.79 4.41
CA VAL A 335 -9.93 -29.37 4.08
C VAL A 335 -11.29 -28.94 3.60
N LYS A 336 -11.69 -27.72 3.96
CA LYS A 336 -12.92 -27.12 3.49
C LYS A 336 -12.57 -26.12 2.40
N VAL A 337 -13.14 -26.31 1.23
CA VAL A 337 -12.96 -25.41 0.09
C VAL A 337 -14.23 -24.60 -0.10
N THR A 338 -14.07 -23.28 -0.27
CA THR A 338 -15.14 -22.35 -0.66
C THR A 338 -14.84 -21.82 -2.06
N LEU A 339 -15.77 -22.02 -2.98
CA LEU A 339 -15.71 -21.55 -4.37
C LEU A 339 -16.76 -20.46 -4.58
N GLY A 340 -16.40 -19.43 -5.35
CA GLY A 340 -17.29 -18.39 -5.82
C GLY A 340 -18.30 -18.90 -6.85
N GLU A 341 -19.34 -18.10 -7.10
CA GLU A 341 -20.47 -18.49 -7.96
C GLU A 341 -20.04 -18.85 -9.39
N ASP A 342 -18.99 -18.21 -9.92
CA ASP A 342 -18.54 -18.36 -11.29
C ASP A 342 -17.40 -19.39 -11.45
N ILE A 343 -17.10 -20.18 -10.41
CA ILE A 343 -16.16 -21.30 -10.49
C ILE A 343 -16.91 -22.59 -10.85
N GLU A 344 -16.50 -23.24 -11.95
CA GLU A 344 -17.10 -24.49 -12.41
C GLU A 344 -16.48 -25.73 -11.76
N SER A 345 -15.17 -25.69 -11.51
CA SER A 345 -14.45 -26.79 -10.86
C SER A 345 -13.20 -26.30 -10.12
N ALA A 346 -12.69 -27.12 -9.22
CA ALA A 346 -11.40 -26.90 -8.58
C ALA A 346 -10.70 -28.24 -8.35
N LYS A 347 -9.36 -28.21 -8.34
CA LYS A 347 -8.51 -29.36 -8.04
C LYS A 347 -7.76 -29.09 -6.74
N VAL A 348 -7.77 -30.06 -5.84
CA VAL A 348 -7.18 -29.95 -4.50
C VAL A 348 -6.13 -31.04 -4.30
N ALA A 349 -4.93 -30.65 -3.87
CA ALA A 349 -3.85 -31.59 -3.55
C ALA A 349 -3.28 -31.32 -2.15
N LEU A 350 -2.64 -32.34 -1.58
CA LEU A 350 -1.89 -32.27 -0.34
C LEU A 350 -0.41 -32.47 -0.65
N VAL A 351 0.45 -31.56 -0.18
CA VAL A 351 1.89 -31.62 -0.36
C VAL A 351 2.61 -31.51 0.99
N PRO A 352 3.72 -32.24 1.21
CA PRO A 352 4.57 -32.03 2.39
C PRO A 352 5.26 -30.66 2.34
N GLY A 353 5.39 -29.98 3.49
CA GLY A 353 6.08 -28.69 3.59
C GLY A 353 5.29 -27.52 3.01
N GLU A 354 6.01 -26.51 2.48
CA GLU A 354 5.48 -25.19 2.09
C GLU A 354 5.81 -24.78 0.65
N ASP A 355 6.25 -25.71 -0.21
CA ASP A 355 6.53 -25.41 -1.62
C ASP A 355 5.22 -25.30 -2.43
N LEU A 356 4.56 -24.15 -2.29
CA LEU A 356 3.23 -23.88 -2.85
C LEU A 356 3.27 -23.68 -4.37
N GLU A 357 4.33 -23.06 -4.89
CA GLU A 357 4.44 -22.72 -6.31
C GLU A 357 4.55 -23.98 -7.17
N ALA A 358 5.45 -24.91 -6.78
CA ALA A 358 5.59 -26.19 -7.46
C ALA A 358 4.29 -27.03 -7.38
N ALA A 359 3.56 -26.92 -6.28
CA ALA A 359 2.28 -27.60 -6.11
C ALA A 359 1.20 -27.06 -7.05
N VAL A 360 1.09 -25.73 -7.18
CA VAL A 360 0.17 -25.09 -8.12
C VAL A 360 0.49 -25.51 -9.55
N GLU A 361 1.76 -25.44 -9.98
CA GLU A 361 2.17 -25.86 -11.31
C GLU A 361 1.85 -27.33 -11.58
N GLY A 362 2.15 -28.22 -10.63
CA GLY A 362 1.89 -29.65 -10.75
C GLY A 362 0.39 -30.00 -10.84
N ILE A 363 -0.47 -29.24 -10.16
CA ILE A 363 -1.93 -29.39 -10.28
C ILE A 363 -2.41 -28.94 -11.67
N ILE A 364 -1.85 -27.84 -12.18
CA ILE A 364 -2.24 -27.26 -13.49
C ILE A 364 -1.80 -28.18 -14.63
N ASP A 365 -0.55 -28.66 -14.62
CA ASP A 365 -0.01 -29.51 -15.69
C ASP A 365 -0.43 -30.99 -15.58
N GLY A 366 -1.01 -31.38 -14.44
CA GLY A 366 -1.51 -32.73 -14.17
C GLY A 366 -0.44 -33.73 -13.77
N SER A 367 0.78 -33.28 -13.47
CA SER A 367 1.85 -34.12 -12.91
C SER A 367 1.63 -34.47 -11.44
N MET A 368 0.79 -33.71 -10.73
CA MET A 368 0.39 -33.96 -9.35
C MET A 368 -0.99 -34.59 -9.25
N GLU A 369 -1.11 -35.66 -8.45
CA GLU A 369 -2.42 -36.21 -8.09
C GLU A 369 -3.24 -35.20 -7.30
N SER A 370 -4.48 -35.00 -7.72
CA SER A 370 -5.42 -34.05 -7.10
C SER A 370 -6.84 -34.59 -7.13
N VAL A 371 -7.66 -34.12 -6.19
CA VAL A 371 -9.08 -34.39 -6.12
C VAL A 371 -9.84 -33.25 -6.79
N GLU A 372 -10.64 -33.57 -7.80
CA GLU A 372 -11.49 -32.59 -8.47
C GLU A 372 -12.83 -32.45 -7.75
N ILE A 373 -13.28 -31.22 -7.55
CA ILE A 373 -14.56 -30.84 -6.98
C ILE A 373 -15.28 -29.84 -7.88
N SER A 374 -16.61 -29.84 -7.86
CA SER A 374 -17.46 -28.91 -8.64
C SER A 374 -18.35 -28.05 -7.74
N ALA A 375 -18.12 -28.06 -6.43
CA ALA A 375 -18.88 -27.29 -5.45
C ALA A 375 -18.09 -27.15 -4.15
N SER A 376 -18.36 -26.08 -3.41
CA SER A 376 -17.84 -25.86 -2.06
C SER A 376 -18.16 -27.04 -1.13
N GLY A 377 -17.21 -27.39 -0.26
CA GLY A 377 -17.39 -28.50 0.66
C GLY A 377 -16.09 -29.04 1.24
N ASN A 378 -16.23 -30.13 1.99
CA ASN A 378 -15.09 -30.81 2.59
C ASN A 378 -14.47 -31.79 1.59
N VAL A 379 -13.14 -31.74 1.47
CA VAL A 379 -12.33 -32.65 0.69
C VAL A 379 -11.45 -33.46 1.64
N ASN A 380 -11.46 -34.78 1.48
CA ASN A 380 -10.65 -35.68 2.29
C ASN A 380 -9.39 -36.06 1.51
N LEU A 381 -8.23 -35.64 1.99
CA LEU A 381 -6.92 -35.87 1.39
C LEU A 381 -6.17 -36.94 2.18
N PRO A 382 -5.79 -38.08 1.59
CA PRO A 382 -5.04 -39.12 2.30
C PRO A 382 -3.75 -38.58 2.92
N CYS A 383 -3.48 -38.90 4.18
CA CYS A 383 -2.27 -38.49 4.89
C CYS A 383 -1.90 -39.52 5.95
N ASN A 384 -0.74 -40.17 5.81
CA ASN A 384 -0.37 -41.36 6.59
C ASN A 384 0.80 -41.15 7.55
N GLU A 385 1.41 -39.96 7.54
CA GLU A 385 2.59 -39.65 8.33
C GLU A 385 2.40 -38.34 9.07
N ASN A 386 2.97 -38.25 10.28
CA ASN A 386 3.01 -36.99 11.01
C ASN A 386 3.92 -36.01 10.25
N GLY A 387 3.54 -34.74 10.19
CA GLY A 387 4.35 -33.73 9.55
C GLY A 387 3.58 -32.44 9.26
N THR A 388 4.30 -31.44 8.76
CA THR A 388 3.72 -30.21 8.24
C THR A 388 3.37 -30.43 6.77
N TYR A 389 2.13 -30.11 6.41
CA TYR A 389 1.60 -30.23 5.05
C TYR A 389 0.92 -28.93 4.63
N SER A 390 0.92 -28.67 3.33
CA SER A 390 0.05 -27.68 2.71
C SER A 390 -1.01 -28.38 1.86
N ALA A 391 -2.26 -27.95 2.02
CA ALA A 391 -3.28 -28.25 1.03
C ALA A 391 -3.42 -27.07 0.07
N VAL A 392 -3.39 -27.36 -1.22
CA VAL A 392 -3.43 -26.37 -2.30
C VAL A 392 -4.65 -26.63 -3.16
N VAL A 393 -5.40 -25.59 -3.46
CA VAL A 393 -6.53 -25.61 -4.38
C VAL A 393 -6.24 -24.73 -5.58
N VAL A 394 -6.55 -25.20 -6.78
CA VAL A 394 -6.56 -24.43 -8.03
C VAL A 394 -7.97 -24.47 -8.61
N SER A 395 -8.57 -23.32 -8.86
CA SER A 395 -9.94 -23.19 -9.37
C SER A 395 -9.98 -22.85 -10.87
N TYR A 396 -11.07 -23.27 -11.52
CA TYR A 396 -11.25 -23.21 -12.96
C TYR A 396 -12.66 -22.71 -13.32
N ALA A 397 -12.73 -21.85 -14.33
CA ALA A 397 -13.94 -21.50 -15.06
C ALA A 397 -13.77 -21.99 -16.50
N GLY A 398 -14.48 -23.06 -16.87
CA GLY A 398 -14.14 -23.87 -18.04
C GLY A 398 -12.72 -24.43 -17.96
N ASP A 399 -11.96 -24.33 -19.06
CA ASP A 399 -10.57 -24.80 -19.12
C ASP A 399 -9.55 -23.75 -18.60
N LYS A 400 -10.01 -22.60 -18.10
CA LYS A 400 -9.13 -21.50 -17.67
C LYS A 400 -8.96 -21.50 -16.16
N VAL A 401 -7.71 -21.60 -15.71
CA VAL A 401 -7.31 -21.35 -14.31
C VAL A 401 -7.76 -19.94 -13.91
N GLN A 402 -8.39 -19.80 -12.74
CA GLN A 402 -8.83 -18.52 -12.19
C GLN A 402 -8.01 -18.10 -10.98
N LYS A 403 -8.11 -18.85 -9.88
CA LYS A 403 -7.38 -18.56 -8.63
C LYS A 403 -6.75 -19.82 -8.05
N ASN A 404 -5.83 -19.61 -7.13
CA ASN A 404 -5.33 -20.65 -6.25
C ASN A 404 -5.34 -20.15 -4.80
N ALA A 405 -5.40 -21.07 -3.86
CA ALA A 405 -5.27 -20.80 -2.44
C ALA A 405 -4.59 -21.98 -1.75
N ALA A 406 -3.95 -21.72 -0.60
CA ALA A 406 -3.30 -22.76 0.17
C ALA A 406 -3.49 -22.56 1.68
N VAL A 407 -3.44 -23.66 2.41
CA VAL A 407 -3.39 -23.65 3.88
C VAL A 407 -2.34 -24.65 4.34
N THR A 408 -1.40 -24.18 5.17
CA THR A 408 -0.37 -25.01 5.81
C THR A 408 -0.82 -25.39 7.21
N PHE A 409 -0.65 -26.66 7.57
CA PHE A 409 -1.06 -27.20 8.86
C PHE A 409 -0.19 -28.40 9.28
N ASP A 410 -0.15 -28.65 10.58
CA ASP A 410 0.46 -29.86 11.12
C ASP A 410 -0.57 -30.99 11.18
N PHE A 411 -0.20 -32.14 10.63
CA PHE A 411 -1.00 -33.36 10.65
C PHE A 411 -0.40 -34.38 11.62
N TYR A 412 -1.25 -35.03 12.42
CA TYR A 412 -0.86 -36.05 13.39
C TYR A 412 -1.79 -37.26 13.30
N MET A 413 -1.26 -38.48 13.42
CA MET A 413 -2.00 -39.74 13.32
C MET A 413 -2.81 -40.08 14.60
N ALA A 414 -2.38 -39.68 15.81
CA ALA A 414 -3.05 -39.96 17.09
C ALA A 414 -3.43 -38.68 17.86
N GLY A 415 -4.42 -38.74 18.78
CA GLY A 415 -5.27 -37.73 19.48
C GLY A 415 -4.76 -36.34 19.91
N GLY A 416 -3.65 -35.86 19.37
CA GLY A 416 -3.09 -34.52 19.48
C GLY A 416 -1.57 -34.58 19.45
N PRO A 417 -0.86 -33.45 19.37
CA PRO A 417 0.60 -33.44 19.35
C PRO A 417 1.20 -34.14 20.60
N TYR A 418 0.53 -34.04 21.75
CA TYR A 418 0.94 -34.66 23.02
C TYR A 418 0.83 -36.18 23.07
N ASP A 419 0.06 -36.81 22.17
CA ASP A 419 -0.03 -38.27 22.13
C ASP A 419 1.25 -38.92 21.61
N GLN A 420 2.18 -38.13 21.05
CA GLN A 420 3.53 -38.55 20.72
C GLN A 420 4.42 -38.71 21.96
N LEU A 421 4.04 -38.12 23.09
CA LEU A 421 4.82 -38.16 24.33
C LEU A 421 4.38 -39.36 25.19
N LEU A 422 5.33 -40.23 25.53
CA LEU A 422 5.13 -41.34 26.45
C LEU A 422 4.74 -40.82 27.84
N LYS A 423 3.78 -41.49 28.49
CA LYS A 423 3.31 -41.16 29.84
C LYS A 423 3.98 -42.05 30.90
N GLY A 424 4.14 -41.52 32.11
CA GLY A 424 4.69 -42.24 33.26
C GLY A 424 6.19 -42.54 33.17
N ILE A 425 6.89 -41.87 32.25
CA ILE A 425 8.35 -41.94 32.12
C ILE A 425 8.99 -41.46 33.41
N GLN A 426 9.88 -42.25 33.99
CA GLN A 426 10.62 -41.87 35.20
C GLN A 426 11.66 -40.79 34.85
N ILE A 427 11.86 -39.82 35.75
CA ILE A 427 12.78 -38.69 35.57
C ILE A 427 14.21 -39.13 35.16
N ASP A 428 14.69 -40.26 35.66
CA ASP A 428 16.03 -40.77 35.39
C ASP A 428 16.23 -41.17 33.90
N HIS A 429 15.15 -41.40 33.15
CA HIS A 429 15.24 -41.72 31.71
C HIS A 429 15.62 -40.53 30.83
N TYR A 430 15.50 -39.30 31.34
CA TYR A 430 15.91 -38.09 30.62
C TYR A 430 17.40 -37.76 30.85
N VAL A 431 18.03 -38.34 31.87
CA VAL A 431 19.43 -38.08 32.24
C VAL A 431 20.36 -38.72 31.22
N GLY A 432 21.24 -37.91 30.63
CA GLY A 432 22.15 -38.36 29.59
C GLY A 432 22.64 -37.24 28.69
N GLU A 433 23.32 -37.63 27.61
CA GLU A 433 23.82 -36.73 26.59
C GLU A 433 22.88 -36.77 25.38
N TRP A 434 22.58 -35.58 24.84
CA TRP A 434 21.62 -35.37 23.77
C TRP A 434 22.24 -34.57 22.63
N LEU A 435 21.96 -34.98 21.40
CA LEU A 435 22.23 -34.22 20.19
C LEU A 435 21.06 -33.29 19.91
N VAL A 436 21.36 -32.00 19.84
CA VAL A 436 20.36 -30.96 19.61
C VAL A 436 20.67 -30.26 18.30
N PRO A 437 19.86 -30.47 17.24
CA PRO A 437 19.99 -29.71 16.01
C PRO A 437 19.90 -28.22 16.32
N ALA A 438 20.81 -27.44 15.75
CA ALA A 438 20.83 -26.00 15.96
C ALA A 438 21.41 -25.25 14.76
N GLU A 439 20.99 -24.01 14.61
CA GLU A 439 21.40 -23.17 13.49
C GLU A 439 21.57 -21.69 13.84
N ASP A 440 22.37 -21.01 13.03
CA ASP A 440 22.45 -19.56 12.96
C ASP A 440 22.55 -19.12 11.50
N SER A 441 22.54 -17.81 11.25
CA SER A 441 22.64 -17.23 9.89
C SER A 441 23.83 -17.67 9.02
N LYS A 442 24.81 -18.40 9.57
CA LYS A 442 26.06 -18.80 8.90
C LYS A 442 26.31 -20.30 8.91
N GLN A 443 25.69 -21.05 9.81
CA GLN A 443 25.96 -22.48 9.97
C GLN A 443 24.77 -23.23 10.59
N SER A 444 24.65 -24.50 10.21
CA SER A 444 23.81 -25.49 10.87
C SER A 444 24.65 -26.71 11.29
N GLY A 445 24.20 -27.38 12.35
CA GLY A 445 24.81 -28.60 12.89
C GLY A 445 24.13 -29.01 14.20
N GLU A 446 24.89 -29.63 15.11
CA GLU A 446 24.34 -30.15 16.37
C GLU A 446 25.16 -29.71 17.59
N LEU A 447 24.45 -29.30 18.64
CA LEU A 447 24.98 -29.05 19.98
C LEU A 447 24.94 -30.35 20.81
N LEU A 448 25.82 -30.46 21.79
CA LEU A 448 25.80 -31.54 22.78
C LEU A 448 25.20 -30.99 24.07
N ALA A 449 23.96 -31.37 24.37
CA ALA A 449 23.31 -31.02 25.62
C ALA A 449 23.51 -32.16 26.63
N VAL A 450 23.89 -31.82 27.86
CA VAL A 450 24.01 -32.76 28.96
C VAL A 450 22.88 -32.51 29.94
N VAL A 451 22.03 -33.52 30.13
CA VAL A 451 20.92 -33.49 31.07
C VAL A 451 21.31 -34.24 32.33
N THR A 452 21.25 -33.56 33.47
CA THR A 452 21.54 -34.13 34.80
C THR A 452 20.37 -33.96 35.74
N LYS A 453 20.28 -34.80 36.78
CA LYS A 453 19.24 -34.72 37.79
C LYS A 453 19.72 -33.91 38.99
N ALA A 454 19.03 -32.81 39.29
CA ALA A 454 19.27 -32.04 40.51
C ALA A 454 18.54 -32.67 41.71
N ASP A 455 17.27 -33.03 41.52
CA ASP A 455 16.42 -33.68 42.51
C ASP A 455 15.30 -34.48 41.83
N ASP A 456 14.29 -34.93 42.57
CA ASP A 456 13.21 -35.78 42.04
C ASP A 456 12.15 -35.02 41.21
N GLU A 457 12.29 -33.71 41.04
CA GLU A 457 11.38 -32.85 40.26
C GLU A 457 12.12 -31.93 39.27
N THR A 458 13.45 -31.91 39.30
CA THR A 458 14.25 -30.93 38.58
C THR A 458 15.39 -31.58 37.80
N LEU A 459 15.41 -31.31 36.49
CA LEU A 459 16.55 -31.62 35.61
C LEU A 459 17.29 -30.34 35.24
N LEU A 460 18.61 -30.46 35.10
CA LEU A 460 19.50 -29.39 34.64
C LEU A 460 20.03 -29.74 33.26
N VAL A 461 20.01 -28.78 32.34
CA VAL A 461 20.53 -28.93 30.98
C VAL A 461 21.65 -27.94 30.74
N ASN A 462 22.82 -28.42 30.32
CA ASN A 462 23.99 -27.61 30.00
C ASN A 462 24.46 -27.91 28.56
N GLY A 463 25.00 -26.89 27.87
CA GLY A 463 25.63 -27.02 26.55
C GLY A 463 24.82 -26.46 25.36
N LEU A 464 23.60 -25.94 25.59
CA LEU A 464 22.73 -25.40 24.53
C LEU A 464 23.13 -24.02 24.00
N SER A 465 23.96 -23.27 24.73
CA SER A 465 24.54 -22.03 24.24
C SER A 465 25.69 -22.26 23.25
N GLY A 466 26.33 -23.43 23.34
CA GLY A 466 27.56 -23.77 22.64
C GLY A 466 28.81 -22.98 23.09
N GLN A 467 28.72 -22.21 24.18
CA GLN A 467 29.81 -21.38 24.69
C GLN A 467 30.72 -22.20 25.63
N GLU A 468 32.02 -22.29 25.33
CA GLU A 468 32.97 -23.19 26.04
C GLU A 468 33.28 -22.77 27.50
N GLU A 469 33.15 -21.48 27.84
CA GLU A 469 33.52 -20.93 29.15
C GLU A 469 32.34 -20.24 29.88
N TYR A 470 31.10 -20.58 29.50
CA TYR A 470 29.89 -20.00 30.07
C TYR A 470 29.02 -21.11 30.66
N ASP A 471 28.59 -20.91 31.91
CA ASP A 471 27.59 -21.78 32.53
C ASP A 471 26.20 -21.41 32.01
N ASP A 472 25.77 -22.12 30.97
CA ASP A 472 24.47 -21.93 30.34
C ASP A 472 23.38 -22.80 30.97
N THR A 473 23.59 -23.33 32.17
CA THR A 473 22.68 -24.30 32.76
C THR A 473 21.25 -23.75 32.88
N MET A 474 20.30 -24.44 32.24
CA MET A 474 18.87 -24.19 32.36
C MET A 474 18.15 -25.33 33.08
N VAL A 475 16.95 -25.04 33.59
CA VAL A 475 16.11 -25.97 34.34
C VAL A 475 14.96 -26.50 33.50
N LEU A 476 14.71 -27.81 33.61
CA LEU A 476 13.46 -28.44 33.18
C LEU A 476 12.71 -28.98 34.40
N ASN A 477 11.44 -28.62 34.53
CA ASN A 477 10.59 -29.08 35.62
C ASN A 477 9.92 -30.40 35.23
N TYR A 478 10.07 -31.44 36.05
CA TYR A 478 9.49 -32.76 35.84
C TYR A 478 8.16 -32.89 36.58
N ASP A 479 7.11 -33.27 35.84
CA ASP A 479 5.80 -33.57 36.39
C ASP A 479 5.69 -35.08 36.70
N LYS A 480 5.56 -35.42 37.98
CA LYS A 480 5.44 -36.80 38.47
C LYS A 480 4.15 -37.50 38.02
N GLU A 481 3.09 -36.75 37.74
CA GLU A 481 1.80 -37.33 37.35
C GLU A 481 1.82 -37.80 35.89
N THR A 482 2.35 -36.97 35.00
CA THR A 482 2.41 -37.26 33.56
C THR A 482 3.70 -37.97 33.14
N GLY A 483 4.80 -37.74 33.86
CA GLY A 483 6.16 -38.13 33.47
C GLY A 483 6.79 -37.17 32.44
N TRP A 484 6.20 -36.01 32.21
CA TRP A 484 6.65 -35.01 31.22
C TRP A 484 7.51 -33.92 31.84
N LEU A 485 8.18 -33.16 30.98
CA LEU A 485 9.00 -32.01 31.32
C LEU A 485 8.28 -30.72 30.94
N THR A 486 8.57 -29.64 31.65
CA THR A 486 8.16 -28.29 31.27
C THR A 486 9.38 -27.38 31.23
N LEU A 487 9.59 -26.74 30.07
CA LEU A 487 10.54 -25.65 29.90
C LEU A 487 9.77 -24.34 29.93
N VAL A 488 10.01 -23.54 30.97
CA VAL A 488 9.53 -22.16 31.04
C VAL A 488 10.69 -21.20 30.77
N PRO A 489 10.39 -20.01 30.22
CA PRO A 489 11.37 -18.94 30.13
C PRO A 489 11.96 -18.65 31.50
N GLN A 490 13.28 -18.52 31.56
CA GLN A 490 13.97 -18.39 32.83
C GLN A 490 15.27 -17.61 32.69
N GLN A 491 15.63 -16.93 33.77
CA GLN A 491 16.94 -16.31 33.93
C GLN A 491 17.99 -17.38 34.21
N VAL A 492 19.12 -17.28 33.52
CA VAL A 492 20.30 -18.13 33.68
C VAL A 492 21.49 -17.27 34.12
N GLU A 493 22.67 -17.88 34.29
CA GLU A 493 23.89 -17.14 34.68
C GLU A 493 24.16 -15.97 33.72
N SER A 494 24.68 -14.85 34.23
CA SER A 494 24.92 -13.68 33.38
C SER A 494 26.11 -13.90 32.43
N TYR A 495 25.92 -13.70 31.13
CA TYR A 495 27.01 -13.77 30.17
C TYR A 495 27.72 -12.41 30.05
N GLN A 496 29.02 -12.37 30.36
CA GLN A 496 29.86 -11.16 30.27
C GLN A 496 29.28 -9.93 31.01
N GLY A 497 28.53 -10.17 32.10
CA GLY A 497 27.89 -9.13 32.90
C GLY A 497 26.55 -8.62 32.35
N PHE A 498 26.01 -9.24 31.30
CA PHE A 498 24.66 -9.01 30.81
C PHE A 498 23.70 -10.05 31.39
N GLU A 499 22.55 -9.59 31.87
CA GLU A 499 21.46 -10.48 32.27
C GLU A 499 21.09 -11.36 31.08
N THR A 500 21.02 -12.67 31.31
CA THR A 500 20.81 -13.66 30.24
C THR A 500 19.63 -14.54 30.59
N LYS A 501 18.79 -14.81 29.60
CA LYS A 501 17.60 -15.66 29.71
C LYS A 501 17.61 -16.72 28.63
N VAL A 502 17.00 -17.87 28.91
CA VAL A 502 16.62 -18.85 27.89
C VAL A 502 15.13 -18.72 27.62
N VAL A 503 14.76 -18.64 26.35
CA VAL A 503 13.40 -18.32 25.91
C VAL A 503 13.00 -19.13 24.66
N PRO A 504 11.68 -19.34 24.43
CA PRO A 504 11.15 -19.75 23.14
C PRO A 504 11.36 -18.67 22.08
N VAL A 505 11.67 -19.09 20.85
CA VAL A 505 11.86 -18.22 19.69
C VAL A 505 11.10 -18.79 18.50
N ASN A 506 10.52 -17.89 17.71
CA ASN A 506 10.08 -18.19 16.35
C ASN A 506 11.16 -17.67 15.39
N ILE A 507 11.90 -18.59 14.76
CA ILE A 507 13.04 -18.25 13.87
C ILE A 507 12.57 -17.50 12.62
N GLU A 508 11.43 -17.88 12.05
CA GLU A 508 10.92 -17.38 10.78
C GLU A 508 10.42 -15.94 10.91
N GLU A 509 9.59 -15.70 11.92
CA GLU A 509 9.01 -14.39 12.20
C GLU A 509 9.98 -13.46 12.95
N GLY A 510 10.98 -14.04 13.61
CA GLY A 510 11.96 -13.30 14.39
C GLY A 510 11.31 -12.58 15.59
N TYR A 511 10.66 -13.34 16.47
CA TYR A 511 10.25 -12.87 17.80
C TYR A 511 10.53 -13.93 18.89
N PHE A 512 10.56 -13.51 20.16
CA PHE A 512 10.70 -14.38 21.33
C PHE A 512 9.66 -13.98 22.39
N ASP A 513 9.39 -14.87 23.34
CA ASP A 513 8.50 -14.57 24.46
C ASP A 513 9.08 -15.00 25.80
N GLU A 514 8.65 -14.36 26.88
CA GLU A 514 9.15 -14.61 28.24
C GLU A 514 8.10 -15.24 29.16
N GLN A 515 6.96 -15.68 28.63
CA GLN A 515 5.84 -16.26 29.37
C GLN A 515 5.42 -17.64 28.85
N GLU A 516 5.46 -17.84 27.53
CA GLU A 516 5.03 -19.07 26.88
C GLU A 516 6.08 -20.18 27.03
N SER A 517 5.62 -21.43 26.99
CA SER A 517 6.40 -22.57 27.47
C SER A 517 6.35 -23.76 26.51
N PHE A 518 7.24 -24.72 26.75
CA PHE A 518 7.20 -26.01 26.09
C PHE A 518 6.93 -27.14 27.09
N VAL A 519 6.24 -28.17 26.61
CA VAL A 519 6.10 -29.47 27.27
C VAL A 519 7.01 -30.47 26.55
N GLY A 520 7.95 -31.05 27.29
CA GLY A 520 8.88 -32.05 26.79
C GLY A 520 8.50 -33.46 27.19
N GLY A 521 8.82 -34.46 26.37
CA GLY A 521 8.69 -35.87 26.72
C GLY A 521 9.42 -36.79 25.76
N LEU A 522 9.64 -38.04 26.18
CA LEU A 522 10.20 -39.06 25.28
C LEU A 522 9.13 -39.57 24.30
N THR A 523 9.50 -39.75 23.04
CA THR A 523 8.69 -40.46 22.05
C THR A 523 8.96 -41.97 22.07
N GLU A 524 8.17 -42.76 21.33
CA GLU A 524 8.39 -44.21 21.20
C GLU A 524 9.77 -44.55 20.61
N GLU A 525 10.32 -43.66 19.79
CA GLU A 525 11.65 -43.78 19.17
C GLU A 525 12.79 -43.40 20.12
N GLY A 526 12.48 -42.97 21.36
CA GLY A 526 13.47 -42.55 22.36
C GLY A 526 14.02 -41.14 22.14
N THR A 527 13.36 -40.34 21.30
CA THR A 527 13.72 -38.94 21.06
C THR A 527 13.08 -38.06 22.15
N LEU A 528 13.80 -37.06 22.65
CA LEU A 528 13.23 -36.05 23.55
C LEU A 528 12.63 -34.93 22.70
N LEU A 529 11.30 -34.83 22.69
CA LEU A 529 10.53 -33.89 21.90
C LEU A 529 9.91 -32.83 22.80
N PHE A 530 10.08 -31.56 22.44
CA PHE A 530 9.40 -30.42 23.05
C PHE A 530 8.27 -29.92 22.14
N LEU A 531 7.09 -29.70 22.74
CA LEU A 531 5.88 -29.24 22.08
C LEU A 531 5.43 -27.93 22.72
N ASN A 532 4.85 -27.02 21.93
CA ASN A 532 4.21 -25.82 22.47
C ASN A 532 3.16 -26.19 23.51
N SER A 533 3.15 -25.51 24.65
CA SER A 533 2.11 -25.68 25.67
C SER A 533 0.73 -25.31 25.11
N LYS A 534 -0.34 -25.96 25.58
CA LYS A 534 -1.72 -25.71 25.11
C LYS A 534 -2.19 -24.27 25.33
N GLU A 535 -1.60 -23.60 26.31
CA GLU A 535 -1.92 -22.22 26.69
C GLU A 535 -1.15 -21.19 25.84
N ASN A 536 -0.21 -21.64 24.99
CA ASN A 536 0.51 -20.75 24.09
C ASN A 536 -0.46 -20.16 23.06
N THR A 537 -0.30 -18.87 22.79
CA THR A 537 -1.07 -18.12 21.81
C THR A 537 -0.38 -18.05 20.45
N GLU A 538 0.93 -18.30 20.41
CA GLU A 538 1.75 -18.30 19.21
C GLU A 538 2.45 -19.66 19.02
N LYS A 539 3.07 -19.86 17.85
CA LYS A 539 3.87 -21.07 17.54
C LYS A 539 5.35 -20.76 17.71
N TRP A 540 6.02 -21.45 18.63
CA TRP A 540 7.47 -21.40 18.83
C TRP A 540 8.13 -22.62 18.22
N ASN A 541 9.28 -22.44 17.56
CA ASN A 541 9.98 -23.51 16.83
C ASN A 541 11.44 -23.73 17.29
N ALA A 542 11.95 -22.91 18.22
CA ALA A 542 13.28 -23.08 18.79
C ALA A 542 13.44 -22.51 20.20
N ILE A 543 14.59 -22.80 20.82
CA ILE A 543 15.06 -22.27 22.10
C ILE A 543 16.32 -21.44 21.85
N ALA A 544 16.44 -20.28 22.50
CA ALA A 544 17.65 -19.46 22.42
C ALA A 544 18.02 -18.80 23.76
N TYR A 545 19.32 -18.51 23.91
CA TYR A 545 19.83 -17.65 24.97
C TYR A 545 19.87 -16.21 24.49
N ILE A 546 19.28 -15.30 25.25
CA ILE A 546 19.21 -13.86 24.96
C ILE A 546 19.85 -13.09 26.10
N CYS A 547 20.75 -12.16 25.75
CA CYS A 547 21.33 -11.18 26.66
C CYS A 547 20.58 -9.86 26.58
N GLU A 548 20.23 -9.28 27.73
CA GLU A 548 19.68 -7.93 27.81
C GLU A 548 20.79 -6.87 27.74
N MET A 549 20.83 -6.11 26.64
CA MET A 549 21.78 -5.01 26.45
C MET A 549 21.06 -3.66 26.48
N LYS A 550 21.83 -2.58 26.71
CA LYS A 550 21.30 -1.20 26.67
C LYS A 550 20.66 -0.81 25.34
N GLU A 551 21.11 -1.43 24.24
CA GLU A 551 20.64 -1.17 22.88
C GLU A 551 19.46 -2.07 22.46
N GLY A 552 19.05 -3.01 23.34
CA GLY A 552 18.02 -4.01 23.08
C GLY A 552 18.51 -5.44 23.35
N PRO A 553 17.62 -6.45 23.29
CA PRO A 553 17.99 -7.85 23.43
C PRO A 553 18.91 -8.31 22.29
N ALA A 554 19.87 -9.19 22.62
CA ALA A 554 20.78 -9.78 21.65
C ALA A 554 20.90 -11.29 21.85
N VAL A 555 20.96 -12.04 20.75
CA VAL A 555 21.08 -13.50 20.77
C VAL A 555 22.53 -13.91 21.10
N LEU A 556 22.68 -14.83 22.05
CA LEU A 556 23.94 -15.41 22.50
C LEU A 556 24.25 -16.78 21.86
N SER A 557 23.22 -17.58 21.61
CA SER A 557 23.35 -18.96 21.13
C SER A 557 22.86 -19.14 19.69
N PRO A 558 23.29 -20.19 18.99
CA PRO A 558 22.48 -20.77 17.90
C PRO A 558 21.06 -21.09 18.38
N PHE A 559 20.10 -21.11 17.47
CA PHE A 559 18.72 -21.51 17.77
C PHE A 559 18.66 -23.03 17.90
N SER A 560 18.32 -23.53 19.07
CA SER A 560 18.21 -24.97 19.35
C SER A 560 16.81 -25.47 18.98
N HIS A 561 16.72 -26.44 18.08
CA HIS A 561 15.45 -27.03 17.70
C HIS A 561 14.88 -27.94 18.80
N LEU A 562 13.60 -28.26 18.67
CA LEU A 562 12.79 -28.87 19.74
C LEU A 562 12.84 -30.41 19.79
N THR A 563 13.61 -31.05 18.90
CA THR A 563 13.68 -32.52 18.78
C THR A 563 15.11 -32.97 19.03
N TRP A 564 15.35 -33.68 20.13
CA TRP A 564 16.69 -34.04 20.59
C TRP A 564 16.88 -35.55 20.56
N THR A 565 17.99 -36.00 19.96
CA THR A 565 18.27 -37.44 19.84
C THR A 565 19.30 -37.87 20.89
N PRO A 566 19.20 -39.09 21.45
CA PRO A 566 20.21 -39.59 22.38
C PRO A 566 21.58 -39.65 21.71
N TYR A 567 22.62 -39.17 22.39
CA TYR A 567 23.98 -39.23 21.87
C TYR A 567 24.54 -40.66 21.91
N SER A 568 25.28 -41.04 20.86
CA SER A 568 26.08 -42.26 20.80
C SER A 568 27.45 -41.94 20.20
N GLU A 569 28.52 -42.63 20.61
CA GLU A 569 29.87 -42.44 20.04
C GLU A 569 29.95 -42.73 18.53
N SER A 570 28.98 -43.45 17.98
CA SER A 570 28.85 -43.74 16.55
C SER A 570 28.06 -42.68 15.76
N SER A 571 27.51 -41.65 16.41
CA SER A 571 26.67 -40.65 15.75
C SER A 571 27.49 -39.74 14.82
N PRO A 572 27.20 -39.67 13.51
CA PRO A 572 27.91 -38.83 12.56
C PRO A 572 27.42 -37.36 12.66
N ALA A 573 27.69 -36.71 13.79
CA ALA A 573 27.20 -35.38 14.12
C ALA A 573 28.19 -34.27 13.71
N LYS A 574 27.76 -33.30 12.90
CA LYS A 574 28.54 -32.07 12.65
C LYS A 574 28.38 -31.13 13.84
N ARG A 575 29.35 -31.11 14.74
CA ARG A 575 29.34 -30.22 15.92
C ARG A 575 29.48 -28.76 15.55
N ILE A 576 28.66 -27.91 16.17
CA ILE A 576 28.80 -26.46 16.11
C ILE A 576 29.03 -25.89 17.52
N GLY A 577 29.65 -24.72 17.59
CA GLY A 577 29.84 -23.96 18.83
C GLY A 577 28.94 -22.72 18.87
N GLY A 578 29.05 -21.98 19.97
CA GLY A 578 28.28 -20.77 20.22
C GLY A 578 28.59 -19.62 19.25
N LEU A 579 27.74 -18.58 19.26
CA LEU A 579 27.96 -17.41 18.43
C LEU A 579 29.25 -16.69 18.83
N LYS A 580 30.10 -16.39 17.84
CA LYS A 580 31.36 -15.64 18.05
C LYS A 580 31.15 -14.20 18.52
N LYS A 581 29.95 -13.64 18.31
CA LYS A 581 29.54 -12.29 18.73
C LYS A 581 28.04 -12.32 19.01
N LEU A 582 27.61 -11.57 20.02
CA LEU A 582 26.20 -11.30 20.26
C LEU A 582 25.58 -10.70 18.99
N MET A 583 24.45 -11.26 18.56
CA MET A 583 23.73 -10.78 17.40
C MET A 583 22.60 -9.86 17.86
N PRO A 584 22.64 -8.55 17.52
CA PRO A 584 21.54 -7.66 17.85
C PRO A 584 20.29 -8.14 17.12
N MET A 585 19.19 -8.27 17.86
CA MET A 585 17.91 -8.58 17.26
C MET A 585 17.43 -7.36 16.45
N LYS A 586 17.29 -7.49 15.12
CA LYS A 586 16.79 -6.40 14.26
C LYS A 586 15.34 -6.06 14.65
N LYS A 587 15.12 -4.86 15.19
CA LYS A 587 13.90 -4.01 15.31
C LYS A 587 12.46 -4.56 15.44
N ASN A 588 12.18 -5.86 15.32
CA ASN A 588 10.84 -6.44 15.44
C ASN A 588 10.67 -7.38 16.66
N PHE A 589 11.68 -7.52 17.51
CA PHE A 589 11.58 -8.32 18.73
C PHE A 589 11.14 -7.41 19.90
N THR A 590 9.84 -7.31 20.16
CA THR A 590 9.31 -6.70 21.39
C THR A 590 8.81 -7.78 22.34
N SER A 591 9.22 -7.74 23.62
CA SER A 591 8.52 -8.52 24.65
C SER A 591 7.10 -7.98 24.81
N ARG A 592 6.08 -8.83 24.63
CA ARG A 592 4.67 -8.45 24.81
C ARG A 592 4.30 -8.49 26.30
N LEU A 593 4.70 -7.47 27.05
CA LEU A 593 4.11 -7.21 28.37
C LEU A 593 2.93 -6.22 28.24
N ASN A 594 1.73 -6.76 28.49
CA ASN A 594 0.50 -6.09 28.90
C ASN A 594 -0.19 -5.12 27.92
N ASN A 595 -1.32 -5.56 27.37
CA ASN A 595 -2.49 -4.68 27.16
C ASN A 595 -3.80 -5.45 27.35
N GLY A 596 -4.08 -5.82 28.60
CA GLY A 596 -5.43 -6.16 29.04
C GLY A 596 -6.18 -4.90 29.45
N THR A 597 -7.06 -4.38 28.58
CA THR A 597 -8.40 -3.88 28.99
C THR A 597 -9.30 -3.56 27.78
N LEU A 598 -10.51 -4.10 27.82
CA LEU A 598 -11.59 -3.90 26.84
C LEU A 598 -12.28 -2.53 26.97
N LYS A 599 -12.60 -1.96 25.79
CA LYS A 599 -13.72 -1.08 25.39
C LYS A 599 -13.92 0.28 26.11
N LYS A 600 -13.94 1.37 25.34
CA LYS A 600 -15.15 2.07 24.80
C LYS A 600 -14.78 3.41 24.15
N GLY A 601 -15.32 3.72 22.96
CA GLY A 601 -15.42 5.10 22.46
C GLY A 601 -15.16 5.27 20.97
N SER A 602 -16.21 5.61 20.23
CA SER A 602 -16.26 6.01 18.82
C SER A 602 -15.04 6.76 18.28
N THR A 603 -14.43 6.24 17.22
CA THR A 603 -13.57 6.96 16.27
C THR A 603 -13.68 6.24 14.92
N SER A 604 -13.71 6.99 13.81
CA SER A 604 -13.96 6.48 12.45
C SER A 604 -12.99 5.36 12.05
N GLN A 605 -13.44 4.44 11.19
CA GLN A 605 -12.70 3.25 10.76
C GLN A 605 -11.31 3.55 10.19
N ALA A 606 -11.06 4.76 9.67
CA ALA A 606 -9.73 5.22 9.22
C ALA A 606 -8.66 5.19 10.34
N ALA A 607 -9.06 5.32 11.61
CA ALA A 607 -8.13 5.25 12.74
C ALA A 607 -7.77 3.81 13.18
N GLN A 608 -8.49 2.79 12.68
CA GLN A 608 -8.30 1.39 13.12
C GLN A 608 -7.41 0.54 12.18
N LYS A 609 -7.10 0.99 10.96
CA LYS A 609 -6.28 0.23 9.99
C LYS A 609 -4.77 0.52 10.02
N ILE A 610 -4.27 1.39 10.90
CA ILE A 610 -2.85 1.83 10.88
C ILE A 610 -2.02 1.06 11.91
N THR A 611 -1.56 -0.14 11.57
CA THR A 611 -0.26 -0.67 12.05
C THR A 611 0.20 -1.87 11.23
N LYS A 612 0.64 -1.64 9.99
CA LYS A 612 1.62 -2.50 9.30
C LYS A 612 2.40 -1.66 8.29
N ASN A 613 3.72 -1.84 8.29
CA ASN A 613 4.68 -1.42 7.26
C ASN A 613 4.85 0.08 6.94
N PHE A 614 5.35 0.86 7.91
CA PHE A 614 6.02 2.13 7.60
C PHE A 614 7.51 1.86 7.27
N ARG A 615 7.87 1.80 5.97
CA ARG A 615 9.29 1.74 5.55
C ARG A 615 9.85 3.16 5.39
N LYS A 616 11.04 3.41 5.95
CA LYS A 616 11.82 4.65 5.75
C LYS A 616 12.29 4.77 4.28
N PRO A 617 12.58 5.98 3.79
CA PRO A 617 12.18 6.47 2.48
C PRO A 617 12.83 5.71 1.33
N ALA A 618 12.01 5.16 0.43
CA ALA A 618 12.46 4.83 -0.90
C ALA A 618 12.69 6.14 -1.67
N THR A 619 13.81 6.23 -2.37
CA THR A 619 14.20 7.43 -3.12
C THR A 619 13.34 7.51 -4.38
N LEU A 620 12.61 8.61 -4.56
CA LEU A 620 11.74 8.87 -5.71
C LEU A 620 12.59 9.09 -6.97
N ILE A 621 12.24 8.42 -8.07
CA ILE A 621 12.75 8.75 -9.40
C ILE A 621 11.56 9.27 -10.20
N SER A 622 11.41 10.60 -10.33
CA SER A 622 10.25 11.17 -11.02
C SER A 622 10.32 10.94 -12.52
N TYR A 623 9.35 10.20 -13.06
CA TYR A 623 9.08 10.13 -14.50
C TYR A 623 7.61 10.43 -14.78
N THR A 624 7.35 10.97 -15.96
CA THR A 624 6.02 11.31 -16.47
C THR A 624 5.88 10.57 -17.79
N LEU A 625 4.74 9.91 -18.05
CA LEU A 625 4.43 9.35 -19.36
C LEU A 625 4.48 10.49 -20.40
N ARG A 626 5.36 10.37 -21.38
CA ARG A 626 5.28 11.10 -22.65
C ARG A 626 5.14 10.09 -23.77
#